data_AF-A0A4Y8U2P0-F1
#
_entry.id   AF-A0A4Y8U2P0-F1
#
_cell.length_a   1.000
_cell.length_b   1.000
_cell.length_c   1.000
_cell.angle_alpha   90.00
_cell.angle_beta   90.00
_cell.angle_gamma   90.00
#
_symmetry.space_group_name_H-M   'P 1'
#
loop_
_entity.id
_entity.type
_entity.pdbx_description
1 polymer ?
#
loop_
_entity_poly.entity_id
_entity_poly.type
_entity_poly.pdbx_seq_one_letter_code
_entity_poly.pdbx_strand_id
1 'polypeptide(L)'
;MGPISAHARSTFHGEKLNKLVQRSLAVIASGALVFSGVSAASAAPLPTSISSASIVAAKKKAPAVTIKKIGTKTVKGSAKATIKPSYSKAKNVKIKSALLKVVKGKKTVASKKKSVKLAAGTYKVTTTVKYQLKGKTSTIQKTQTLLVKKAAAKRSVKMSGKAKNCPAGYPVKGNRTGSQKEWKYHVKGQRFYNITKPEECFKTAADARKAGYRASKL
;
A
#
# COMPACT_ATOMS: atom_id res chain seq x y z
N MET A 1 31.02 57.84 25.56
CA MET A 1 31.92 58.62 24.69
C MET A 1 32.59 57.68 23.68
N GLY A 2 32.59 58.04 22.39
CA GLY A 2 33.36 57.39 21.30
C GLY A 2 32.61 56.30 20.50
N PRO A 3 32.87 56.15 19.18
CA PRO A 3 32.09 56.87 18.17
C PRO A 3 31.50 56.05 16.99
N ILE A 4 30.40 56.62 16.48
CA ILE A 4 29.87 56.82 15.11
C ILE A 4 30.73 56.35 13.91
N SER A 5 30.07 55.67 12.96
CA SER A 5 30.21 55.76 11.47
C SER A 5 30.22 54.38 10.79
N ALA A 6 29.65 54.12 9.62
CA ALA A 6 28.74 54.86 8.73
C ALA A 6 28.38 53.96 7.52
N HIS A 7 27.31 54.34 6.79
CA HIS A 7 27.07 54.10 5.35
C HIS A 7 26.83 52.62 4.87
N ALA A 8 26.00 52.28 3.88
CA ALA A 8 25.22 52.99 2.88
C ALA A 8 24.19 52.01 2.23
N ARG A 9 23.12 52.56 1.61
CA ARG A 9 22.61 52.33 0.22
C ARG A 9 22.65 50.89 -0.36
N SER A 10 21.76 50.43 -1.22
CA SER A 10 20.52 50.89 -1.86
C SER A 10 20.12 49.77 -2.84
N THR A 11 18.84 49.76 -3.24
CA THR A 11 18.34 49.46 -4.60
C THR A 11 18.44 48.06 -5.25
N PHE A 12 17.22 47.57 -5.56
CA PHE A 12 16.69 47.16 -6.88
C PHE A 12 16.85 45.74 -7.44
N HIS A 13 15.68 45.25 -7.88
CA HIS A 13 15.39 44.38 -9.03
C HIS A 13 15.92 42.93 -8.95
N GLY A 14 15.17 41.90 -9.35
CA GLY A 14 13.91 41.83 -10.05
C GLY A 14 13.61 40.36 -10.34
N GLU A 15 12.32 40.05 -10.38
CA GLU A 15 11.70 39.24 -11.43
C GLU A 15 11.91 37.70 -11.44
N LYS A 16 10.84 36.99 -11.09
CA LYS A 16 10.10 36.19 -12.10
C LYS A 16 8.68 35.86 -11.66
N LEU A 17 7.75 36.62 -12.24
CA LEU A 17 6.37 36.22 -12.46
C LEU A 17 6.32 35.00 -13.40
N ASN A 18 5.46 34.04 -13.05
CA ASN A 18 4.44 33.53 -13.96
C ASN A 18 3.39 32.83 -13.08
N LYS A 19 2.22 33.46 -12.84
CA LYS A 19 1.01 33.37 -13.68
C LYS A 19 0.75 31.90 -14.08
N LEU A 20 -0.39 31.30 -13.79
CA LEU A 20 -1.73 31.80 -14.13
C LEU A 20 -2.76 30.77 -13.59
N VAL A 21 -3.96 31.23 -13.23
CA VAL A 21 -5.25 30.47 -13.19
C VAL A 21 -5.42 29.53 -11.97
N GLN A 22 -6.43 29.57 -11.10
CA GLN A 22 -7.80 30.10 -11.12
C GLN A 22 -8.29 30.10 -9.66
N ARG A 23 -8.70 31.24 -9.10
CA ARG A 23 -9.63 31.26 -7.96
C ARG A 23 -10.48 32.52 -8.05
N SER A 24 -11.55 32.42 -8.83
CA SER A 24 -12.63 33.39 -8.85
C SER A 24 -13.42 33.22 -7.55
N LEU A 25 -13.29 34.20 -6.65
CA LEU A 25 -14.26 34.49 -5.60
C LEU A 25 -15.39 35.30 -6.26
N ALA A 26 -16.62 34.82 -6.16
CA ALA A 26 -17.81 35.64 -6.36
C ALA A 26 -18.56 35.67 -5.02
N VAL A 27 -18.57 36.87 -4.44
CA VAL A 27 -19.40 37.29 -3.32
C VAL A 27 -20.83 37.43 -3.84
N ILE A 28 -21.80 36.81 -3.16
CA ILE A 28 -23.17 37.30 -3.13
C ILE A 28 -23.62 37.26 -1.67
N ALA A 29 -23.73 38.44 -1.08
CA ALA A 29 -24.47 38.68 0.14
C ALA A 29 -25.96 38.74 -0.21
N SER A 30 -26.83 38.18 0.64
CA SER A 30 -28.18 38.70 0.96
C SER A 30 -28.91 37.77 1.94
N GLY A 31 -29.43 38.37 3.01
CA GLY A 31 -30.77 38.05 3.52
C GLY A 31 -30.92 36.89 4.51
N ALA A 32 -30.84 37.20 5.80
CA ALA A 32 -31.62 36.47 6.81
C ALA A 32 -33.09 36.89 6.68
N LEU A 33 -34.03 35.94 6.72
CA LEU A 33 -35.39 36.13 7.23
C LEU A 33 -36.04 34.75 7.48
N VAL A 34 -36.54 34.63 8.71
CA VAL A 34 -37.40 33.59 9.28
C VAL A 34 -38.70 33.38 8.48
N PHE A 35 -39.29 32.18 8.54
CA PHE A 35 -40.69 31.94 8.97
C PHE A 35 -41.10 30.48 8.69
N SER A 36 -41.63 29.86 9.75
CA SER A 36 -42.48 28.67 9.75
C SER A 36 -43.72 28.91 8.87
N GLY A 37 -44.19 27.91 8.12
CA GLY A 37 -45.45 28.04 7.39
C GLY A 37 -45.77 26.88 6.48
N VAL A 38 -46.68 26.03 6.94
CA VAL A 38 -47.42 25.05 6.14
C VAL A 38 -48.13 25.73 4.97
N SER A 39 -48.10 25.11 3.80
CA SER A 39 -49.24 25.04 2.87
C SER A 39 -49.00 23.93 1.86
N ALA A 40 -49.75 22.83 2.02
CA ALA A 40 -49.91 21.81 0.99
C ALA A 40 -50.76 22.40 -0.14
N ALA A 41 -50.17 22.57 -1.33
CA ALA A 41 -50.91 22.80 -2.55
C ALA A 41 -51.10 21.45 -3.24
N SER A 42 -52.31 20.91 -3.14
CA SER A 42 -52.79 19.81 -3.98
C SER A 42 -52.96 20.33 -5.41
N ALA A 43 -52.01 20.02 -6.28
CA ALA A 43 -52.15 20.22 -7.73
C ALA A 43 -52.57 18.89 -8.36
N ALA A 44 -53.73 18.90 -9.01
CA ALA A 44 -54.27 17.77 -9.76
C ALA A 44 -53.29 17.30 -10.86
N PRO A 45 -53.22 15.99 -11.15
CA PRO A 45 -52.35 15.47 -12.19
C PRO A 45 -52.90 15.78 -13.59
N LEU A 46 -52.13 16.55 -14.38
CA LEU A 46 -52.31 16.63 -15.83
C LEU A 46 -51.70 15.35 -16.48
N PRO A 47 -52.37 14.73 -17.46
CA PRO A 47 -51.81 13.58 -18.19
C PRO A 47 -50.75 14.07 -19.18
N THR A 48 -49.50 14.22 -18.72
CA THR A 48 -48.37 14.37 -19.64
C THR A 48 -48.09 13.00 -20.27
N SER A 49 -48.42 12.89 -21.55
CA SER A 49 -48.03 11.80 -22.45
C SER A 49 -46.54 11.49 -22.26
N ILE A 50 -46.26 10.33 -21.67
CA ILE A 50 -44.90 9.81 -21.54
C ILE A 50 -44.52 9.33 -22.94
N SER A 51 -43.87 10.17 -23.74
CA SER A 51 -43.06 9.64 -24.83
C SER A 51 -42.03 8.73 -24.18
N SER A 52 -42.25 7.42 -24.32
CA SER A 52 -41.30 6.37 -24.04
C SER A 52 -40.12 6.53 -24.99
N ALA A 53 -39.27 7.52 -24.73
CA ALA A 53 -37.94 7.60 -25.26
C ALA A 53 -37.19 6.39 -24.68
N SER A 54 -37.10 5.35 -25.50
CA SER A 54 -36.19 4.24 -25.28
C SER A 54 -34.80 4.82 -25.00
N ILE A 55 -34.44 4.91 -23.73
CA ILE A 55 -33.06 5.03 -23.28
C ILE A 55 -32.37 3.74 -23.71
N VAL A 56 -31.97 3.70 -24.98
CA VAL A 56 -31.03 2.70 -25.49
C VAL A 56 -29.76 2.95 -24.71
N ALA A 57 -29.60 2.20 -23.62
CA ALA A 57 -28.41 2.21 -22.79
C ALA A 57 -27.22 2.00 -23.72
N ALA A 58 -26.49 3.07 -24.00
CA ALA A 58 -25.33 3.04 -24.89
C ALA A 58 -24.41 1.93 -24.39
N LYS A 59 -24.35 0.83 -25.15
CA LYS A 59 -23.57 -0.36 -24.82
C LYS A 59 -22.14 0.10 -24.59
N LYS A 60 -21.70 0.17 -23.32
CA LYS A 60 -20.38 0.69 -22.94
C LYS A 60 -19.32 -0.09 -23.70
N LYS A 61 -18.78 0.53 -24.75
CA LYS A 61 -17.70 -0.04 -25.56
C LYS A 61 -16.56 -0.45 -24.63
N ALA A 62 -16.09 -1.69 -24.77
CA ALA A 62 -15.01 -2.22 -23.94
C ALA A 62 -13.80 -1.26 -24.01
N PRO A 63 -13.18 -0.91 -22.86
CA PRO A 63 -12.11 0.06 -22.83
C PRO A 63 -10.90 -0.44 -23.62
N ALA A 64 -10.30 0.44 -24.43
CA ALA A 64 -9.16 0.12 -25.30
C ALA A 64 -7.90 -0.32 -24.53
N VAL A 65 -7.74 0.17 -23.29
CA VAL A 65 -6.72 -0.27 -22.35
C VAL A 65 -7.36 -0.40 -20.98
N THR A 66 -7.02 -1.46 -20.25
CA THR A 66 -7.51 -1.71 -18.89
C THR A 66 -6.34 -1.81 -17.93
N ILE A 67 -6.32 -1.00 -16.87
CA ILE A 67 -5.33 -1.13 -15.80
C ILE A 67 -5.78 -2.23 -14.83
N LYS A 68 -4.97 -3.29 -14.76
CA LYS A 68 -5.21 -4.46 -13.91
C LYS A 68 -4.85 -4.17 -12.45
N LYS A 69 -5.48 -4.92 -11.55
CA LYS A 69 -5.17 -4.86 -10.11
C LYS A 69 -3.77 -5.39 -9.86
N ILE A 70 -2.94 -4.65 -9.13
CA ILE A 70 -1.65 -5.16 -8.66
C ILE A 70 -1.92 -5.94 -7.37
N GLY A 71 -1.68 -7.26 -7.40
CA GLY A 71 -1.86 -8.12 -6.23
C GLY A 71 -0.87 -7.81 -5.11
N THR A 72 -1.24 -8.20 -3.88
CA THR A 72 -0.37 -8.08 -2.71
C THR A 72 0.94 -8.83 -2.90
N LYS A 73 2.04 -8.30 -2.40
CA LYS A 73 3.37 -8.92 -2.50
C LYS A 73 3.88 -9.27 -1.12
N THR A 74 4.64 -10.36 -1.01
CA THR A 74 5.26 -10.80 0.25
C THR A 74 6.77 -10.78 0.10
N VAL A 75 7.47 -10.14 1.04
CA VAL A 75 8.94 -10.02 1.06
C VAL A 75 9.54 -10.64 2.32
N LYS A 76 10.66 -11.35 2.19
CA LYS A 76 11.38 -11.93 3.34
C LYS A 76 12.38 -10.93 3.91
N GLY A 77 12.43 -10.78 5.23
CA GLY A 77 13.42 -9.93 5.89
C GLY A 77 13.37 -8.47 5.46
N SER A 78 14.51 -7.91 5.04
CA SER A 78 14.70 -6.55 4.53
C SER A 78 14.54 -6.43 3.00
N ALA A 79 14.17 -7.52 2.31
CA ALA A 79 14.03 -7.52 0.86
C ALA A 79 12.93 -6.55 0.40
N LYS A 80 13.09 -6.04 -0.82
CA LYS A 80 12.14 -5.13 -1.47
C LYS A 80 11.40 -5.84 -2.59
N ALA A 81 10.11 -5.59 -2.73
CA ALA A 81 9.28 -6.08 -3.82
C ALA A 81 9.39 -5.14 -5.03
N THR A 82 9.65 -5.70 -6.21
CA THR A 82 9.65 -4.94 -7.47
C THR A 82 8.22 -4.84 -8.01
N ILE A 83 7.72 -3.62 -8.12
CA ILE A 83 6.38 -3.31 -8.60
C ILE A 83 6.46 -2.70 -10.00
N LYS A 84 5.76 -3.31 -10.95
CA LYS A 84 5.62 -2.86 -12.34
C LYS A 84 4.16 -2.49 -12.64
N PRO A 85 3.91 -1.57 -13.60
CA PRO A 85 2.58 -1.34 -14.15
C PRO A 85 1.94 -2.64 -14.62
N SER A 86 0.66 -2.83 -14.31
CA SER A 86 -0.12 -3.97 -14.80
C SER A 86 -1.30 -3.47 -15.63
N TYR A 87 -1.33 -3.83 -16.91
CA TYR A 87 -2.37 -3.39 -17.86
C TYR A 87 -2.59 -4.44 -18.96
N SER A 88 -3.75 -4.37 -19.60
CA SER A 88 -4.06 -5.07 -20.86
C SER A 88 -4.46 -4.07 -21.93
N LYS A 89 -4.21 -4.43 -23.19
CA LYS A 89 -4.53 -3.61 -24.38
C LYS A 89 -5.45 -4.39 -25.31
N ALA A 90 -6.37 -3.71 -25.96
CA ALA A 90 -7.16 -4.26 -27.06
C ALA A 90 -6.32 -4.38 -28.34
N LYS A 91 -6.84 -5.13 -29.32
CA LYS A 91 -6.24 -5.21 -30.67
C LYS A 91 -6.21 -3.78 -31.28
N ASN A 92 -5.13 -3.44 -31.99
CA ASN A 92 -4.91 -2.13 -32.64
C ASN A 92 -4.61 -0.94 -31.69
N VAL A 93 -4.14 -1.21 -30.48
CA VAL A 93 -3.71 -0.17 -29.53
C VAL A 93 -2.18 -0.17 -29.37
N LYS A 94 -1.53 0.98 -29.58
CA LYS A 94 -0.09 1.19 -29.38
C LYS A 94 0.16 1.86 -28.03
N ILE A 95 0.82 1.18 -27.10
CA ILE A 95 1.16 1.75 -25.78
C ILE A 95 2.40 2.65 -25.93
N LYS A 96 2.25 3.93 -25.58
CA LYS A 96 3.33 4.93 -25.64
C LYS A 96 4.12 4.99 -24.34
N SER A 97 3.45 4.92 -23.19
CA SER A 97 4.13 4.87 -21.89
C SER A 97 3.26 4.25 -20.81
N ALA A 98 3.90 3.59 -19.85
CA ALA A 98 3.28 3.11 -18.63
C ALA A 98 4.18 3.47 -17.44
N LEU A 99 3.68 4.32 -16.55
CA LEU A 99 4.44 4.90 -15.45
C LEU A 99 3.69 4.73 -14.12
N LEU A 100 4.46 4.65 -13.04
CA LEU A 100 3.97 4.56 -11.67
C LEU A 100 4.29 5.83 -10.88
N LYS A 101 3.32 6.25 -10.07
CA LYS A 101 3.50 7.12 -8.92
C LYS A 101 3.14 6.33 -7.66
N VAL A 102 4.01 6.34 -6.67
CA VAL A 102 3.85 5.58 -5.42
C VAL A 102 3.95 6.51 -4.24
N VAL A 103 2.94 6.46 -3.36
CA VAL A 103 2.85 7.27 -2.15
C VAL A 103 2.70 6.35 -0.94
N LYS A 104 3.39 6.65 0.16
CA LYS A 104 3.26 5.97 1.45
C LYS A 104 2.83 7.02 2.48
N GLY A 105 1.59 6.93 2.96
CA GLY A 105 1.00 7.98 3.79
C GLY A 105 0.95 9.32 3.04
N LYS A 106 1.57 10.36 3.60
CA LYS A 106 1.69 11.70 2.97
C LYS A 106 2.94 11.85 2.07
N LYS A 107 3.88 10.90 2.11
CA LYS A 107 5.17 11.02 1.41
C LYS A 107 5.13 10.35 0.04
N THR A 108 5.60 11.05 -1.00
CA THR A 108 5.82 10.45 -2.33
C THR A 108 7.10 9.64 -2.31
N VAL A 109 7.00 8.34 -2.55
CA VAL A 109 8.13 7.40 -2.54
C VAL A 109 8.77 7.28 -3.92
N ALA A 110 7.96 7.35 -4.98
CA ALA A 110 8.43 7.34 -6.36
C ALA A 110 7.43 8.05 -7.28
N SER A 111 7.92 8.68 -8.34
CA SER A 111 7.09 9.36 -9.34
C SER A 111 7.66 9.15 -10.75
N LYS A 112 6.77 8.97 -11.72
CA LYS A 112 7.10 8.79 -13.15
C LYS A 112 8.12 7.66 -13.41
N LYS A 113 8.05 6.55 -12.67
CA LYS A 113 8.97 5.40 -12.86
C LYS A 113 8.30 4.23 -13.57
N LYS A 114 9.03 3.51 -14.43
CA LYS A 114 8.56 2.28 -15.10
C LYS A 114 8.53 1.06 -14.16
N SER A 115 9.25 1.11 -13.04
CA SER A 115 9.35 0.07 -12.02
C SER A 115 9.81 0.69 -10.69
N VAL A 116 9.37 0.16 -9.55
CA VAL A 116 9.75 0.66 -8.22
C VAL A 116 10.00 -0.50 -7.26
N LYS A 117 11.09 -0.45 -6.48
CA LYS A 117 11.38 -1.41 -5.40
C LYS A 117 10.83 -0.87 -4.07
N LEU A 118 9.83 -1.54 -3.51
CA LEU A 118 9.14 -1.13 -2.28
C LEU A 118 9.43 -2.10 -1.14
N ALA A 119 9.68 -1.56 0.05
CA ALA A 119 9.78 -2.36 1.27
C ALA A 119 8.38 -2.80 1.75
N ALA A 120 8.33 -3.55 2.86
CA ALA A 120 7.06 -3.89 3.49
C ALA A 120 6.30 -2.63 3.94
N GLY A 121 4.99 -2.64 3.72
CA GLY A 121 4.10 -1.54 4.06
C GLY A 121 2.92 -1.37 3.10
N THR A 122 2.10 -0.38 3.40
CA THR A 122 0.92 -0.01 2.61
C THR A 122 1.23 1.20 1.75
N TYR A 123 0.91 1.10 0.46
CA TYR A 123 1.20 2.11 -0.54
C TYR A 123 -0.04 2.45 -1.35
N LYS A 124 -0.18 3.71 -1.77
CA LYS A 124 -1.08 4.10 -2.85
C LYS A 124 -0.27 4.14 -4.13
N VAL A 125 -0.61 3.29 -5.09
CA VAL A 125 0.05 3.17 -6.39
C VAL A 125 -0.89 3.71 -7.46
N THR A 126 -0.49 4.77 -8.13
CA THR A 126 -1.16 5.32 -9.31
C THR A 126 -0.43 4.85 -10.55
N THR A 127 -1.12 4.10 -11.39
CA THR A 127 -0.62 3.69 -12.70
C THR A 127 -1.19 4.62 -13.76
N THR A 128 -0.32 5.22 -14.56
CA THR A 128 -0.68 6.07 -15.69
C THR A 128 -0.23 5.38 -16.97
N VAL A 129 -1.16 5.13 -17.89
CA VAL A 129 -0.87 4.52 -19.19
C VAL A 129 -1.31 5.47 -20.30
N LYS A 130 -0.35 5.88 -21.14
CA LYS A 130 -0.59 6.62 -22.37
C LYS A 130 -0.60 5.64 -23.54
N TYR A 131 -1.62 5.71 -24.37
CA TYR A 131 -1.79 4.84 -25.53
C TYR A 131 -2.31 5.61 -26.74
N GLN A 132 -2.11 5.04 -27.93
CA GLN A 132 -2.61 5.57 -29.18
C GLN A 132 -3.55 4.53 -29.81
N LEU A 133 -4.74 4.99 -30.21
CA LEU A 133 -5.75 4.20 -30.90
C LEU A 133 -6.20 4.99 -32.13
N LYS A 134 -6.04 4.42 -33.32
CA LYS A 134 -6.41 5.05 -34.60
C LYS A 134 -5.87 6.49 -34.73
N GLY A 135 -4.56 6.67 -34.52
CA GLY A 135 -3.88 7.97 -34.61
C GLY A 135 -4.06 8.88 -33.39
N LYS A 136 -5.15 8.76 -32.61
CA LYS A 136 -5.41 9.61 -31.44
C LYS A 136 -4.74 9.06 -30.18
N THR A 137 -4.09 9.95 -29.42
CA THR A 137 -3.47 9.59 -28.13
C THR A 137 -4.43 9.82 -26.98
N SER A 138 -4.48 8.88 -26.05
CA SER A 138 -5.31 8.94 -24.85
C SER A 138 -4.53 8.48 -23.63
N THR A 139 -4.97 8.91 -22.45
CA THR A 139 -4.32 8.59 -21.17
C THR A 139 -5.37 8.07 -20.21
N ILE A 140 -5.06 6.95 -19.55
CA ILE A 140 -5.86 6.43 -18.44
C ILE A 140 -5.02 6.36 -17.18
N GLN A 141 -5.67 6.60 -16.04
CA GLN A 141 -5.03 6.54 -14.74
C GLN A 141 -5.89 5.73 -13.78
N LYS A 142 -5.23 4.93 -12.93
CA LYS A 142 -5.91 4.21 -11.86
C LYS A 142 -5.05 4.21 -10.61
N THR A 143 -5.64 4.65 -9.51
CA THR A 143 -5.02 4.61 -8.18
C THR A 143 -5.56 3.42 -7.41
N GLN A 144 -4.68 2.66 -6.79
CA GLN A 144 -5.04 1.50 -5.99
C GLN A 144 -4.12 1.35 -4.78
N THR A 145 -4.65 0.73 -3.74
CA THR A 145 -3.87 0.40 -2.54
C THR A 145 -3.13 -0.91 -2.77
N LEU A 146 -1.81 -0.88 -2.58
CA LEU A 146 -0.94 -2.05 -2.63
C LEU A 146 -0.39 -2.32 -1.24
N LEU A 147 -0.52 -3.57 -0.80
CA LEU A 147 0.02 -4.03 0.46
C LEU A 147 1.20 -4.98 0.19
N VAL A 148 2.37 -4.58 0.69
CA VAL A 148 3.59 -5.39 0.67
C VAL A 148 3.75 -6.00 2.07
N LYS A 149 3.37 -7.27 2.24
CA LYS A 149 3.49 -8.02 3.50
C LYS A 149 4.94 -8.39 3.76
N LYS A 150 5.38 -8.28 5.01
CA LYS A 150 6.60 -8.93 5.46
C LYS A 150 6.28 -10.38 5.76
N ALA A 151 7.00 -11.32 5.15
CA ALA A 151 6.91 -12.73 5.51
C ALA A 151 7.28 -12.85 6.99
N ALA A 152 6.48 -13.58 7.76
CA ALA A 152 6.81 -13.89 9.14
C ALA A 152 8.19 -14.55 9.17
N ALA A 153 9.06 -14.10 10.08
CA ALA A 153 10.34 -14.77 10.27
C ALA A 153 10.07 -16.22 10.67
N LYS A 154 10.84 -17.17 10.11
CA LYS A 154 10.78 -18.56 10.56
C LYS A 154 10.97 -18.59 12.08
N ARG A 155 10.02 -19.18 12.78
CA ARG A 155 9.96 -19.29 14.25
C ARG A 155 10.69 -20.55 14.73
N SER A 156 10.78 -21.54 13.84
CA SER A 156 11.48 -22.79 14.06
C SER A 156 12.26 -23.27 12.84
N VAL A 157 13.21 -24.16 13.08
CA VAL A 157 13.96 -24.91 12.06
C VAL A 157 13.85 -26.39 12.41
N LYS A 158 13.34 -27.20 11.47
CA LYS A 158 13.30 -28.65 11.62
C LYS A 158 14.73 -29.19 11.55
N MET A 159 15.06 -30.06 12.48
CA MET A 159 16.37 -30.70 12.62
C MET A 159 16.20 -32.22 12.46
N SER A 160 17.31 -32.90 12.21
CA SER A 160 17.32 -34.35 12.00
C SER A 160 17.34 -35.18 13.29
N GLY A 161 17.42 -34.56 14.48
CA GLY A 161 17.60 -35.28 15.74
C GLY A 161 18.98 -35.95 15.89
N LYS A 162 19.92 -35.70 14.96
CA LYS A 162 21.28 -36.28 14.99
C LYS A 162 22.30 -35.32 15.63
N ALA A 163 22.20 -34.03 15.31
CA ALA A 163 23.07 -32.99 15.85
C ALA A 163 22.57 -32.49 17.21
N LYS A 164 23.49 -32.20 18.14
CA LYS A 164 23.17 -31.58 19.45
C LYS A 164 23.01 -30.06 19.35
N ASN A 165 23.47 -29.44 18.27
CA ASN A 165 23.51 -27.99 18.12
C ASN A 165 22.36 -27.47 17.25
N CYS A 166 21.74 -26.39 17.71
CA CYS A 166 20.80 -25.63 16.90
C CYS A 166 21.53 -24.57 16.06
N PRO A 167 20.99 -24.21 14.88
CA PRO A 167 21.52 -23.13 14.08
C PRO A 167 21.47 -21.79 14.84
N ALA A 168 22.37 -20.87 14.47
CA ALA A 168 22.44 -19.54 15.07
C ALA A 168 21.07 -18.83 15.00
N GLY A 169 20.66 -18.22 16.11
CA GLY A 169 19.37 -17.55 16.26
C GLY A 169 18.19 -18.45 16.68
N TYR A 170 18.40 -19.75 16.92
CA TYR A 170 17.38 -20.68 17.43
C TYR A 170 17.87 -21.41 18.70
N PRO A 171 17.98 -20.73 19.85
CA PRO A 171 18.59 -21.28 21.06
C PRO A 171 17.71 -22.29 21.82
N VAL A 172 16.47 -22.55 21.40
CA VAL A 172 15.57 -23.44 22.13
C VAL A 172 15.49 -24.78 21.41
N LYS A 173 15.88 -25.86 22.08
CA LYS A 173 15.92 -27.22 21.53
C LYS A 173 14.61 -27.94 21.82
N GLY A 174 13.89 -28.39 20.81
CA GLY A 174 12.70 -29.21 20.94
C GLY A 174 12.94 -30.63 20.44
N ASN A 175 12.49 -31.63 21.19
CA ASN A 175 12.51 -33.03 20.78
C ASN A 175 11.38 -33.81 21.47
N ARG A 176 11.12 -35.03 20.99
CA ARG A 176 10.29 -35.97 21.73
C ARG A 176 11.14 -36.68 22.77
N THR A 177 10.75 -36.60 24.04
CA THR A 177 11.52 -37.19 25.13
C THR A 177 10.62 -37.73 26.25
N GLY A 178 11.19 -38.61 27.08
CA GLY A 178 10.47 -39.37 28.11
C GLY A 178 9.82 -40.65 27.57
N SER A 179 9.34 -41.49 28.49
CA SER A 179 8.73 -42.79 28.19
C SER A 179 7.49 -42.69 27.28
N GLN A 180 6.79 -41.55 27.31
CA GLN A 180 5.60 -41.29 26.49
C GLN A 180 5.89 -40.48 25.20
N LYS A 181 7.16 -40.27 24.83
CA LYS A 181 7.56 -39.50 23.61
C LYS A 181 6.88 -38.12 23.52
N GLU A 182 6.80 -37.44 24.66
CA GLU A 182 6.18 -36.11 24.78
C GLU A 182 7.05 -35.05 24.11
N TRP A 183 6.43 -34.06 23.47
CA TRP A 183 7.13 -32.92 22.90
C TRP A 183 7.60 -31.96 24.00
N LYS A 184 8.91 -31.92 24.25
CA LYS A 184 9.50 -31.03 25.26
C LYS A 184 10.51 -30.08 24.62
N TYR A 185 10.53 -28.86 25.12
CA TYR A 185 11.54 -27.88 24.76
C TYR A 185 12.51 -27.64 25.91
N HIS A 186 13.77 -27.36 25.55
CA HIS A 186 14.87 -27.10 26.44
C HIS A 186 15.46 -25.72 26.12
N VAL A 187 15.68 -24.93 27.16
CA VAL A 187 16.33 -23.61 27.08
C VAL A 187 17.74 -23.67 27.66
N LYS A 188 18.62 -22.75 27.25
CA LYS A 188 19.97 -22.63 27.82
C LYS A 188 19.88 -22.47 29.34
N GLY A 189 20.68 -23.23 30.07
CA GLY A 189 20.68 -23.28 31.54
C GLY A 189 19.90 -24.46 32.14
N GLN A 190 19.10 -25.19 31.36
CA GLN A 190 18.47 -26.42 31.84
C GLN A 190 19.45 -27.60 31.83
N ARG A 191 19.32 -28.51 32.80
CA ARG A 191 20.21 -29.66 32.98
C ARG A 191 20.39 -30.50 31.71
N PHE A 192 19.31 -30.70 30.96
CA PHE A 192 19.32 -31.55 29.76
C PHE A 192 19.68 -30.81 28.47
N TYR A 193 19.85 -29.49 28.51
CA TYR A 193 20.04 -28.69 27.30
C TYR A 193 21.25 -29.11 26.46
N ASN A 194 22.38 -29.44 27.10
CA ASN A 194 23.63 -29.76 26.39
C ASN A 194 23.66 -31.19 25.80
N ILE A 195 22.82 -32.09 26.32
CA ILE A 195 22.77 -33.49 25.87
C ILE A 195 21.61 -33.76 24.90
N THR A 196 20.57 -32.92 24.92
CA THR A 196 19.42 -33.05 24.03
C THR A 196 19.81 -32.90 22.57
N LYS A 197 19.38 -33.87 21.75
CA LYS A 197 19.44 -33.79 20.28
C LYS A 197 18.10 -33.21 19.76
N PRO A 198 18.06 -31.94 19.32
CA PRO A 198 16.84 -31.33 18.83
C PRO A 198 16.34 -31.97 17.53
N GLU A 199 15.04 -32.23 17.47
CA GLU A 199 14.28 -32.51 16.24
C GLU A 199 13.69 -31.23 15.63
N GLU A 200 13.55 -30.19 16.45
CA GLU A 200 13.14 -28.86 16.01
C GLU A 200 13.79 -27.81 16.91
N CYS A 201 14.35 -26.76 16.33
CA CYS A 201 14.94 -25.65 17.06
C CYS A 201 14.07 -24.42 16.93
N PHE A 202 13.79 -23.73 18.04
CA PHE A 202 12.94 -22.54 18.10
C PHE A 202 13.74 -21.30 18.43
N LYS A 203 13.26 -20.13 17.96
CA LYS A 203 13.83 -18.83 18.33
C LYS A 203 13.60 -18.51 19.79
N THR A 204 12.41 -18.83 20.29
CA THR A 204 11.98 -18.50 21.65
C THR A 204 11.19 -19.65 22.26
N ALA A 205 11.13 -19.71 23.60
CA ALA A 205 10.29 -20.67 24.31
C ALA A 205 8.79 -20.46 24.02
N ALA A 206 8.39 -19.22 23.72
CA ALA A 206 7.02 -18.93 23.29
C ALA A 206 6.68 -19.56 21.94
N ASP A 207 7.63 -19.56 20.99
CA ASP A 207 7.46 -20.23 19.70
C ASP A 207 7.36 -21.75 19.85
N ALA A 208 8.16 -22.35 20.75
CA ALA A 208 8.07 -23.77 21.08
C ALA A 208 6.72 -24.14 21.70
N ARG A 209 6.24 -23.35 22.68
CA ARG A 209 4.89 -23.54 23.26
C ARG A 209 3.78 -23.42 22.22
N LYS A 210 3.88 -22.45 21.30
CA LYS A 210 2.93 -22.29 20.20
C LYS A 210 2.93 -23.48 19.24
N ALA A 211 4.07 -24.18 19.12
CA ALA A 211 4.19 -25.42 18.36
C ALA A 211 3.73 -26.68 19.15
N GLY A 212 3.22 -26.52 20.38
CA GLY A 212 2.69 -27.62 21.20
C GLY A 212 3.72 -28.27 22.14
N TYR A 213 4.93 -27.70 22.27
CA TYR A 213 5.95 -28.24 23.16
C TYR A 213 5.75 -27.75 24.59
N ARG A 214 5.97 -28.64 25.56
CA ARG A 214 5.98 -28.30 26.99
C ARG A 214 7.40 -28.06 27.49
N ALA A 215 7.55 -27.31 28.58
CA ALA A 215 8.88 -27.07 29.15
C ALA A 215 9.47 -28.39 29.68
N SER A 216 10.75 -28.62 29.44
CA SER A 216 11.45 -29.70 30.13
C SER A 216 11.66 -29.37 31.61
N LYS A 217 11.75 -30.41 32.44
CA LYS A 217 12.06 -30.27 33.87
C LYS A 217 13.45 -29.64 34.01
N LEU A 218 13.58 -28.71 34.96
CA LEU A 218 14.83 -28.04 35.28
C LEU A 218 15.90 -29.03 35.75
#